data_AF-A0A645FF41-F1
#
_entry.id   AF-A0A645FF41-F1
#
_cell.length_a   1.000
_cell.length_b   1.000
_cell.length_c   1.000
_cell.angle_alpha   90.00
_cell.angle_beta   90.00
_cell.angle_gamma   90.00
#
_symmetry.space_group_name_H-M   'P 1'
#
loop_
_entity.id
_entity.type
_entity.pdbx_description
1 polymer ?
#
loop_
_entity_poly.entity_id
_entity_poly.type
_entity_poly.pdbx_seq_one_letter_code
_entity_poly.pdbx_strand_id
1 'polypeptide(L)'
;MKSKYRDNKPILPLNVSEANINRTYRILDAIMSTLEELEGYTHVCIEAGKERGYFVIMHSIFYFEVKEELRKSYGSKNNSEFPAYLMLTMSAKSWFTDSGHLNMEYADNDNEPLETQVGKIIYDMFVVANKHLTIDELKEREEKREWEERERQRHLEQMRKGELEALRLLEQAATDWEKAEKIRRFADCMKRQIREVPNEETRMRLLKWLDWACDKADWLDPLTEKEDDLLGKSKHIFALIEKETN
;
A
#
# COMPACT_ATOMS: atom_id res chain seq x y z
N MET A 1 -38.43 3.07 -29.48
CA MET A 1 -39.61 3.71 -28.84
C MET A 1 -39.45 3.57 -27.32
N LYS A 2 -39.27 4.66 -26.56
CA LYS A 2 -39.11 4.58 -25.09
C LYS A 2 -40.46 4.28 -24.44
N SER A 3 -40.63 3.08 -23.89
CA SER A 3 -41.85 2.63 -23.20
C SER A 3 -42.18 3.53 -22.00
N LYS A 4 -43.40 4.06 -21.97
CA LYS A 4 -43.95 4.93 -20.90
C LYS A 4 -44.29 4.20 -19.59
N TYR A 5 -43.89 2.94 -19.46
CA TYR A 5 -44.05 2.14 -18.25
C TYR A 5 -42.72 1.46 -17.97
N ARG A 6 -42.07 1.79 -16.86
CA ARG A 6 -41.21 0.86 -16.10
C ARG A 6 -40.71 1.54 -14.83
N ASP A 7 -41.23 1.08 -13.69
CA ASP A 7 -40.69 1.33 -12.37
C ASP A 7 -39.25 0.80 -12.33
N ASN A 8 -38.26 1.69 -12.46
CA ASN A 8 -36.85 1.57 -12.02
C ASN A 8 -36.11 0.23 -12.28
N LYS A 9 -36.59 -0.63 -13.18
CA LYS A 9 -35.97 -1.92 -13.52
C LYS A 9 -34.99 -1.70 -14.66
N PRO A 10 -33.68 -1.90 -14.45
CA PRO A 10 -32.70 -1.77 -15.50
C PRO A 10 -32.96 -2.79 -16.61
N ILE A 11 -32.76 -2.39 -17.86
CA ILE A 11 -32.93 -3.22 -19.05
C ILE A 11 -31.64 -3.31 -19.84
N LEU A 12 -31.54 -4.33 -20.69
CA LEU A 12 -30.38 -4.50 -21.56
C LEU A 12 -30.20 -3.25 -22.45
N PRO A 13 -28.94 -2.79 -22.66
CA PRO A 13 -28.62 -1.60 -23.43
C PRO A 13 -28.75 -1.86 -24.94
N LEU A 14 -29.99 -1.94 -25.42
CA LEU A 14 -30.34 -2.28 -26.79
C LEU A 14 -30.93 -1.07 -27.51
N ASN A 15 -30.33 -0.69 -28.64
CA ASN A 15 -30.81 0.34 -29.54
C ASN A 15 -31.01 -0.24 -30.95
N VAL A 16 -31.95 -1.19 -31.04
CA VAL A 16 -32.26 -1.96 -32.25
C VAL A 16 -33.74 -1.83 -32.60
N SER A 17 -34.08 -2.05 -33.87
CA SER A 17 -35.46 -2.06 -34.35
C SER A 17 -36.22 -3.28 -33.86
N GLU A 18 -37.56 -3.23 -33.93
CA GLU A 18 -38.43 -4.38 -33.61
C GLU A 18 -38.15 -5.59 -34.51
N ALA A 19 -37.64 -5.37 -35.73
CA ALA A 19 -37.29 -6.45 -36.64
C ALA A 19 -36.08 -7.27 -36.15
N ASN A 20 -35.11 -6.63 -35.51
CA ASN A 20 -33.88 -7.28 -35.04
C ASN A 20 -33.88 -7.67 -33.57
N ILE A 21 -34.87 -7.23 -32.77
CA ILE A 21 -34.87 -7.45 -31.31
C ILE A 21 -34.74 -8.93 -30.92
N ASN A 22 -35.46 -9.83 -31.61
CA ASN A 22 -35.41 -11.27 -31.34
C ASN A 22 -34.04 -11.88 -31.67
N ARG A 23 -33.41 -11.37 -32.73
CA ARG A 23 -32.08 -11.79 -33.15
C ARG A 23 -31.04 -11.34 -32.14
N THR A 24 -31.12 -10.09 -31.70
CA THR A 24 -30.27 -9.54 -30.63
C THR A 24 -30.39 -10.35 -29.34
N TYR A 25 -31.60 -10.74 -28.93
CA TYR A 25 -31.76 -11.60 -27.75
C TYR A 25 -31.07 -12.95 -27.90
N ARG A 26 -31.16 -13.61 -29.06
CA ARG A 26 -30.47 -14.90 -29.29
C ARG A 26 -28.95 -14.76 -29.22
N ILE A 27 -28.41 -13.67 -29.77
CA ILE A 27 -26.96 -13.39 -29.72
C ILE A 27 -26.52 -13.19 -28.27
N LEU A 28 -27.22 -12.34 -27.53
CA LEU A 28 -26.88 -12.07 -26.13
C LEU A 28 -27.11 -13.29 -25.23
N ASP A 29 -28.17 -14.06 -25.45
CA ASP A 29 -28.45 -15.31 -24.72
C ASP A 29 -27.34 -16.35 -24.92
N ALA A 30 -26.83 -16.49 -26.16
CA ALA A 30 -25.70 -17.37 -26.45
C ALA A 30 -24.42 -16.90 -25.73
N ILE A 31 -24.14 -15.58 -25.73
CA ILE A 31 -23.00 -15.01 -25.01
C ILE A 31 -23.17 -15.24 -23.50
N MET A 32 -24.31 -14.85 -22.92
CA MET A 32 -24.62 -14.99 -21.49
C MET A 32 -24.48 -16.43 -21.02
N SER A 33 -25.12 -17.37 -21.73
CA SER A 33 -25.07 -18.80 -21.39
C SER A 33 -23.65 -19.34 -21.44
N THR A 34 -22.89 -18.98 -22.48
CA THR A 34 -21.48 -19.40 -22.60
C THR A 34 -20.62 -18.82 -21.49
N LEU A 35 -20.87 -17.56 -21.11
CA LEU A 35 -20.13 -16.93 -20.01
C LEU A 35 -20.47 -17.54 -18.66
N GLU A 36 -21.73 -17.86 -18.39
CA GLU A 36 -22.16 -18.55 -17.17
C GLU A 36 -21.48 -19.93 -17.03
N GLU A 37 -21.35 -20.68 -18.13
CA GLU A 37 -20.59 -21.94 -18.15
C GLU A 37 -19.09 -21.76 -17.87
N LEU A 38 -18.55 -20.58 -18.17
CA LEU A 38 -17.15 -20.21 -17.97
C LEU A 38 -16.93 -19.37 -16.69
N GLU A 39 -17.82 -19.50 -15.71
CA GLU A 39 -17.80 -18.80 -14.41
C GLU A 39 -17.84 -17.27 -14.51
N GLY A 40 -18.22 -16.73 -15.66
CA GLY A 40 -18.61 -15.35 -15.86
C GLY A 40 -20.07 -15.11 -15.48
N TYR A 41 -20.46 -13.84 -15.41
CA TYR A 41 -21.86 -13.46 -15.19
C TYR A 41 -22.21 -12.15 -15.87
N THR A 42 -23.51 -11.90 -16.01
CA THR A 42 -24.02 -10.67 -16.61
C THR A 42 -24.78 -9.85 -15.59
N HIS A 43 -24.60 -8.54 -15.62
CA HIS A 43 -25.32 -7.62 -14.76
C HIS A 43 -25.90 -6.46 -15.55
N VAL A 44 -27.03 -5.96 -15.10
CA VAL A 44 -27.69 -4.79 -15.67
C VAL A 44 -28.03 -3.84 -14.53
N CYS A 45 -27.61 -2.59 -14.64
CA CYS A 45 -27.75 -1.59 -13.61
C CYS A 45 -28.04 -0.20 -14.20
N ILE A 46 -28.31 0.76 -13.31
CA ILE A 46 -28.42 2.18 -13.67
C ILE A 46 -27.20 2.90 -13.10
N GLU A 47 -26.32 3.38 -13.96
CA GLU A 47 -25.13 4.16 -13.59
C GLU A 47 -25.26 5.59 -14.10
N ALA A 48 -25.13 6.57 -13.20
CA ALA A 48 -25.24 8.00 -13.55
C ALA A 48 -26.50 8.34 -14.37
N GLY A 49 -27.63 7.68 -14.06
CA GLY A 49 -28.91 7.87 -14.75
C GLY A 49 -29.00 7.22 -16.14
N LYS A 50 -28.03 6.39 -16.54
CA LYS A 50 -28.05 5.62 -17.78
C LYS A 50 -28.14 4.13 -17.48
N GLU A 51 -29.03 3.44 -18.19
CA GLU A 51 -29.09 1.98 -18.17
C GLU A 51 -27.82 1.41 -18.80
N ARG A 52 -27.17 0.49 -18.09
CA ARG A 52 -25.95 -0.17 -18.56
C ARG A 52 -26.03 -1.66 -18.31
N GLY A 53 -25.56 -2.43 -19.29
CA GLY A 53 -25.30 -3.85 -19.18
C GLY A 53 -23.80 -4.09 -19.24
N TYR A 54 -23.32 -5.03 -18.43
CA TYR A 54 -21.95 -5.48 -18.52
C TYR A 54 -21.81 -6.97 -18.26
N PHE A 55 -20.80 -7.56 -18.88
CA PHE A 55 -20.33 -8.90 -18.55
C PHE A 55 -19.17 -8.81 -17.57
N VAL A 56 -19.07 -9.76 -16.67
CA VAL A 56 -17.91 -9.92 -15.79
C VAL A 56 -17.27 -11.27 -16.07
N ILE A 57 -15.96 -11.23 -16.32
CA ILE A 57 -15.12 -12.42 -16.48
C ILE A 57 -13.81 -12.15 -15.75
N MET A 58 -13.40 -13.07 -14.87
CA MET A 58 -12.19 -12.92 -14.06
C MET A 58 -12.18 -11.56 -13.33
N HIS A 59 -11.17 -10.73 -13.57
CA HIS A 59 -11.02 -9.39 -12.97
C HIS A 59 -11.44 -8.27 -13.92
N SER A 60 -12.28 -8.55 -14.92
CA SER A 60 -12.64 -7.61 -15.99
C SER A 60 -14.13 -7.42 -16.13
N ILE A 61 -14.52 -6.17 -16.29
CA ILE A 61 -15.88 -5.74 -16.61
C ILE A 61 -15.91 -5.32 -18.08
N PHE A 62 -16.87 -5.83 -18.83
CA PHE A 62 -17.10 -5.48 -20.23
C PHE A 62 -18.47 -4.83 -20.38
N TYR A 63 -18.51 -3.50 -20.39
CA TYR A 63 -19.74 -2.76 -20.67
C TYR A 63 -20.10 -2.94 -22.12
N PHE A 64 -21.32 -3.35 -22.43
CA PHE A 64 -21.74 -3.61 -23.80
C PHE A 64 -22.91 -2.73 -24.21
N GLU A 65 -23.04 -2.50 -25.52
CA GLU A 65 -24.21 -1.92 -26.16
C GLU A 65 -24.43 -2.62 -27.50
N VAL A 66 -25.70 -2.92 -27.83
CA VAL A 66 -26.05 -3.40 -29.17
C VAL A 66 -26.88 -2.34 -29.86
N LYS A 67 -26.42 -1.88 -31.01
CA LYS A 67 -27.08 -0.83 -31.80
C LYS A 67 -27.23 -1.23 -33.26
N GLU A 68 -28.18 -0.61 -33.95
CA GLU A 68 -28.23 -0.63 -35.41
C GLU A 68 -27.49 0.58 -35.99
N GLU A 69 -26.62 0.33 -36.97
CA GLU A 69 -25.97 1.38 -37.74
C GLU A 69 -26.34 1.31 -39.23
N LEU A 70 -26.34 2.46 -39.89
CA LEU A 70 -26.58 2.54 -41.34
C LEU A 70 -25.27 2.34 -42.10
N ARG A 71 -25.30 1.53 -43.17
CA ARG A 71 -24.15 1.40 -44.09
C ARG A 71 -23.89 2.77 -44.75
N LYS A 72 -22.67 3.31 -44.60
CA LYS A 72 -22.24 4.55 -45.29
C LYS A 72 -21.82 4.23 -46.73
N SER A 73 -22.39 4.93 -47.71
CA SER A 73 -21.90 4.90 -49.11
C SER A 73 -21.11 6.16 -49.41
N TYR A 74 -19.82 6.03 -49.74
CA TYR A 74 -19.11 7.06 -50.47
C TYR A 74 -19.58 7.05 -51.93
N GLY A 75 -20.46 7.99 -52.30
CA GLY A 75 -20.67 8.37 -53.70
C GLY A 75 -21.93 7.87 -54.43
N SER A 76 -23.09 7.73 -53.77
CA SER A 76 -24.36 7.51 -54.49
C SER A 76 -25.37 8.63 -54.20
N LYS A 77 -25.84 9.28 -55.28
CA LYS A 77 -26.79 10.40 -55.29
C LYS A 77 -28.26 9.96 -55.32
N ASN A 78 -28.55 8.70 -55.01
CA ASN A 78 -29.91 8.17 -55.05
C ASN A 78 -30.39 7.76 -53.66
N ASN A 79 -31.58 8.23 -53.28
CA ASN A 79 -32.34 7.91 -52.06
C ASN A 79 -32.74 6.43 -52.00
N SER A 80 -31.77 5.52 -51.87
CA SER A 80 -32.02 4.16 -51.42
C SER A 80 -31.84 4.09 -49.91
N GLU A 81 -32.88 3.73 -49.16
CA GLU A 81 -32.77 3.39 -47.74
C GLU A 81 -31.63 2.38 -47.56
N PHE A 82 -30.61 2.78 -46.81
CA PHE A 82 -29.47 1.91 -46.56
C PHE A 82 -29.89 0.81 -45.57
N PRO A 83 -29.57 -0.46 -45.84
CA PRO A 83 -29.87 -1.51 -44.87
C PRO A 83 -29.07 -1.25 -43.59
N ALA A 84 -29.78 -1.23 -42.47
CA ALA A 84 -29.17 -1.18 -41.15
C ALA A 84 -28.51 -2.52 -40.82
N TYR A 85 -27.37 -2.49 -40.13
CA TYR A 85 -26.67 -3.68 -39.64
C TYR A 85 -26.51 -3.59 -38.13
N LEU A 86 -26.49 -4.73 -37.46
CA LEU A 86 -26.26 -4.79 -36.02
C LEU A 86 -24.78 -4.55 -35.70
N MET A 87 -24.52 -3.85 -34.60
CA MET A 87 -23.19 -3.65 -34.05
C MET A 87 -23.22 -3.88 -32.56
N LEU A 88 -22.40 -4.81 -32.08
CA LEU A 88 -22.09 -5.00 -30.67
C LEU A 88 -20.81 -4.24 -30.35
N THR A 89 -20.89 -3.27 -29.44
CA THR A 89 -19.72 -2.58 -28.91
C THR A 89 -19.50 -2.98 -27.47
N MET A 90 -18.23 -3.10 -27.07
CA MET A 90 -17.84 -3.42 -25.71
C MET A 90 -16.69 -2.54 -25.25
N SER A 91 -16.75 -2.04 -24.02
CA SER A 91 -15.66 -1.34 -23.36
C SER A 91 -15.21 -2.12 -22.13
N ALA A 92 -13.99 -2.64 -22.20
CA ALA A 92 -13.39 -3.43 -21.13
C ALA A 92 -12.65 -2.54 -20.13
N LYS A 93 -12.76 -2.88 -18.84
CA LYS A 93 -12.08 -2.23 -17.73
C LYS A 93 -11.65 -3.27 -16.69
N SER A 94 -10.44 -3.15 -16.11
CA SER A 94 -10.05 -3.94 -14.93
C SER A 94 -10.84 -3.50 -13.70
N TRP A 95 -11.14 -4.46 -12.83
CA TRP A 95 -11.75 -4.23 -11.53
C TRP A 95 -10.80 -3.52 -10.55
N PHE A 96 -9.51 -3.85 -10.63
CA PHE A 96 -8.52 -3.43 -9.63
C PHE A 96 -7.68 -2.24 -10.08
N THR A 97 -7.48 -2.10 -11.39
CA THR A 97 -6.55 -1.10 -11.91
C THR A 97 -7.17 -0.24 -13.01
N ASP A 98 -6.71 1.01 -13.08
CA ASP A 98 -7.00 1.88 -14.22
C ASP A 98 -6.05 1.54 -15.37
N SER A 99 -6.19 0.32 -15.91
CA SER A 99 -5.37 -0.20 -17.02
C SER A 99 -5.73 0.41 -18.38
N GLY A 100 -6.59 1.44 -18.39
CA GLY A 100 -7.19 2.01 -19.59
C GLY A 100 -8.44 1.25 -20.06
N HIS A 101 -9.19 1.89 -20.95
CA HIS A 101 -10.36 1.30 -21.58
C HIS A 101 -9.96 0.66 -22.90
N LEU A 102 -10.26 -0.63 -23.06
CA LEU A 102 -10.15 -1.29 -24.36
C LEU A 102 -11.53 -1.37 -25.00
N ASN A 103 -11.68 -0.76 -26.17
CA ASN A 103 -12.92 -0.83 -26.93
C ASN A 103 -12.84 -1.94 -27.97
N MET A 104 -13.92 -2.70 -28.08
CA MET A 104 -14.09 -3.82 -28.98
C MET A 104 -15.39 -3.60 -29.77
N GLU A 105 -15.36 -3.83 -31.07
CA GLU A 105 -16.51 -3.61 -31.95
C GLU A 105 -16.68 -4.82 -32.86
N TYR A 106 -17.91 -5.33 -32.93
CA TYR A 106 -18.31 -6.45 -33.76
C TYR A 106 -19.47 -6.00 -34.62
N ALA A 107 -19.23 -5.95 -35.93
CA ALA A 107 -20.22 -5.53 -36.91
C ALA A 107 -20.81 -6.75 -37.61
N ASP A 108 -22.12 -6.72 -37.76
CA ASP A 108 -22.88 -7.66 -38.55
C ASP A 108 -22.61 -7.45 -40.03
N ASN A 109 -22.36 -8.54 -40.76
CA ASN A 109 -22.20 -8.48 -42.20
C ASN A 109 -22.80 -9.72 -42.88
N ASP A 110 -23.03 -9.62 -44.19
CA ASP A 110 -23.79 -10.62 -44.95
C ASP A 110 -23.10 -12.00 -44.98
N ASN A 111 -21.77 -12.06 -44.77
CA ASN A 111 -20.98 -13.29 -44.80
C ASN A 111 -20.61 -13.83 -43.40
N GLU A 112 -20.61 -12.96 -42.39
CA GLU A 112 -20.18 -13.24 -41.02
C GLU A 112 -21.18 -12.55 -40.08
N PRO A 113 -22.38 -13.12 -39.94
CA PRO A 113 -23.39 -12.57 -39.04
C PRO A 113 -22.94 -12.67 -37.58
N LEU A 114 -23.40 -11.77 -36.72
CA LEU A 114 -23.00 -11.74 -35.30
C LEU A 114 -23.17 -13.07 -34.56
N GLU A 115 -24.16 -13.89 -34.93
CA GLU A 115 -24.38 -15.24 -34.38
C GLU A 115 -23.18 -16.16 -34.60
N THR A 116 -22.51 -16.05 -35.75
CA THR A 116 -21.31 -16.84 -36.06
C THR A 116 -20.05 -16.27 -35.39
N GLN A 117 -20.10 -15.01 -34.95
CA GLN A 117 -18.98 -14.34 -34.28
C GLN A 117 -18.93 -14.61 -32.77
N VAL A 118 -19.96 -15.22 -32.16
CA VAL A 118 -20.05 -15.43 -30.70
C VAL A 118 -18.77 -16.06 -30.14
N GLY A 119 -18.25 -17.13 -30.76
CA GLY A 119 -17.01 -17.76 -30.30
C GLY A 119 -15.80 -16.82 -30.33
N LYS A 120 -15.69 -15.97 -31.34
CA LYS A 120 -14.64 -14.94 -31.45
C LYS A 120 -14.80 -13.86 -30.39
N ILE A 121 -16.03 -13.39 -30.15
CA ILE A 121 -16.34 -12.38 -29.12
C ILE A 121 -15.89 -12.89 -27.75
N ILE A 122 -16.30 -14.12 -27.38
CA ILE A 122 -15.92 -14.74 -26.11
C ILE A 122 -14.40 -14.89 -26.02
N TYR A 123 -13.74 -15.40 -27.07
CA TYR A 123 -12.29 -15.53 -27.11
C TYR A 123 -11.58 -14.19 -26.87
N ASP A 124 -11.99 -13.13 -27.56
CA ASP A 124 -11.40 -11.81 -27.42
C ASP A 124 -11.61 -11.27 -26.00
N MET A 125 -12.79 -11.48 -25.38
CA MET A 125 -13.04 -11.13 -23.98
C MET A 125 -12.04 -11.83 -23.04
N PHE A 126 -11.79 -13.13 -23.22
CA PHE A 126 -10.82 -13.87 -22.41
C PHE A 126 -9.39 -13.39 -22.62
N VAL A 127 -8.99 -13.05 -23.85
CA VAL A 127 -7.67 -12.47 -24.12
C VAL A 127 -7.48 -11.16 -23.34
N VAL A 128 -8.51 -10.32 -23.30
CA VAL A 128 -8.48 -9.05 -22.56
C VAL A 128 -8.49 -9.29 -21.05
N ALA A 129 -9.33 -10.19 -20.57
CA ALA A 129 -9.42 -10.52 -19.15
C ALA A 129 -8.10 -11.08 -18.59
N ASN A 130 -7.43 -11.95 -19.34
CA ASN A 130 -6.12 -12.49 -18.98
C ASN A 130 -5.03 -11.41 -18.94
N LYS A 131 -5.07 -10.44 -19.87
CA LYS A 131 -4.14 -9.29 -19.84
C LYS A 131 -4.33 -8.45 -18.59
N HIS A 132 -5.57 -8.14 -18.21
CA HIS A 132 -5.87 -7.43 -16.97
C HIS A 132 -5.39 -8.22 -15.74
N LEU A 133 -5.71 -9.51 -15.65
CA LEU A 133 -5.22 -10.35 -14.55
C LEU A 133 -3.70 -10.30 -14.41
N THR A 134 -2.97 -10.45 -15.53
CA THR A 134 -1.51 -10.42 -15.51
C THR A 134 -0.96 -9.08 -15.00
N ILE A 135 -1.57 -7.97 -15.42
CA ILE A 135 -1.17 -6.63 -14.98
C ILE A 135 -1.44 -6.44 -13.48
N ASP A 136 -2.61 -6.89 -13.02
CA ASP A 136 -3.02 -6.77 -11.61
C ASP A 136 -2.09 -7.60 -10.71
N GLU A 137 -1.78 -8.86 -11.08
CA GLU A 137 -0.85 -9.71 -10.33
C GLU A 137 0.57 -9.13 -10.28
N LEU A 138 1.05 -8.53 -11.38
CA LEU A 138 2.39 -7.94 -11.42
C LEU A 138 2.49 -6.74 -10.47
N LYS A 139 1.46 -5.89 -10.44
CA LYS A 139 1.40 -4.76 -9.51
C LYS A 139 1.34 -5.22 -8.07
N GLU A 140 0.49 -6.20 -7.74
CA GLU A 140 0.42 -6.74 -6.38
C GLU A 140 1.78 -7.30 -5.92
N ARG A 141 2.49 -8.02 -6.79
CA ARG A 141 3.85 -8.53 -6.49
C ARG A 141 4.88 -7.42 -6.33
N GLU A 142 4.74 -6.32 -7.04
CA GLU A 142 5.62 -5.15 -6.90
C GLU A 142 5.35 -4.41 -5.58
N GLU A 143 4.09 -4.09 -5.30
CA GLU A 143 3.66 -3.44 -4.06
C GLU A 143 4.05 -4.25 -2.82
N LYS A 144 3.89 -5.58 -2.89
CA LYS A 144 4.32 -6.49 -1.82
C LYS A 144 5.83 -6.44 -1.59
N ARG A 145 6.64 -6.47 -2.66
CA ARG A 145 8.11 -6.36 -2.55
C ARG A 145 8.54 -5.02 -1.94
N GLU A 146 7.93 -3.92 -2.39
CA GLU A 146 8.21 -2.60 -1.84
C GLU A 146 7.79 -2.46 -0.38
N TRP A 147 6.68 -3.09 0.01
CA TRP A 147 6.25 -3.11 1.41
C TRP A 147 7.20 -3.92 2.28
N GLU A 148 7.60 -5.13 1.85
CA GLU A 148 8.56 -5.98 2.57
C GLU A 148 9.93 -5.30 2.74
N GLU A 149 10.43 -4.62 1.70
CA GLU A 149 11.68 -3.88 1.77
C GLU A 149 11.58 -2.68 2.72
N ARG A 150 10.47 -1.92 2.67
CA ARG A 150 10.23 -0.82 3.63
C ARG A 150 10.20 -1.33 5.07
N GLU A 151 9.54 -2.46 5.32
CA GLU A 151 9.53 -3.08 6.66
C GLU A 151 10.92 -3.48 7.12
N ARG A 152 11.70 -4.11 6.23
CA ARG A 152 13.09 -4.46 6.53
C ARG A 152 13.92 -3.23 6.90
N GLN A 153 13.81 -2.15 6.12
CA GLN A 153 14.55 -0.91 6.38
C GLN A 153 14.12 -0.26 7.71
N ARG A 154 12.80 -0.21 8.00
CA ARG A 154 12.29 0.30 9.28
C ARG A 154 12.84 -0.49 10.46
N HIS A 155 12.83 -1.82 10.38
CA HIS A 155 13.37 -2.67 11.43
C HIS A 155 14.89 -2.45 11.62
N LEU A 156 15.65 -2.37 10.53
CA LEU A 156 17.09 -2.13 10.59
C LEU A 156 17.43 -0.75 11.17
N GLU A 157 16.67 0.29 10.80
CA GLU A 157 16.82 1.63 11.37
C GLU A 157 16.50 1.65 12.86
N GLN A 158 15.47 0.92 13.31
CA GLN A 158 15.11 0.83 14.71
C GLN A 158 16.21 0.12 15.52
N MET A 159 16.72 -1.02 15.02
CA MET A 159 17.87 -1.69 15.63
C MET A 159 19.09 -0.78 15.69
N ARG A 160 19.39 -0.05 14.61
CA ARG A 160 20.54 0.86 14.56
C ARG A 160 20.40 2.02 15.54
N LYS A 161 19.20 2.58 15.70
CA LYS A 161 18.93 3.63 16.70
C LYS A 161 19.14 3.12 18.11
N GLY A 162 18.60 1.94 18.44
CA GLY A 162 18.82 1.30 19.73
C GLY A 162 20.30 1.05 20.01
N GLU A 163 21.04 0.52 19.04
CA GLU A 163 22.48 0.28 19.18
C GLU A 163 23.28 1.58 19.41
N LEU A 164 22.93 2.67 18.70
CA LEU A 164 23.58 3.98 18.86
C LEU A 164 23.28 4.61 20.23
N GLU A 165 22.06 4.43 20.74
CA GLU A 165 21.67 4.91 22.08
C GLU A 165 22.42 4.13 23.16
N ALA A 166 22.47 2.81 23.06
CA ALA A 166 23.25 1.94 23.97
C ALA A 166 24.75 2.29 23.94
N LEU A 167 25.32 2.53 22.75
CA LEU A 167 26.70 2.95 22.60
C LEU A 167 26.96 4.29 23.29
N ARG A 168 26.06 5.27 23.12
CA ARG A 168 26.17 6.58 23.76
C ARG A 168 26.10 6.47 25.29
N LEU A 169 25.21 5.62 25.81
CA LEU A 169 25.11 5.36 27.25
C LEU A 169 26.42 4.77 27.78
N LEU A 170 26.99 3.79 27.07
CA LEU A 170 28.25 3.15 27.41
C LEU A 170 29.42 4.14 27.42
N GLU A 171 29.56 4.97 26.37
CA GLU A 171 30.61 5.99 26.28
C GLU A 171 30.53 6.99 27.44
N GLN A 172 29.31 7.44 27.78
CA GLN A 172 29.10 8.37 28.89
C GLN A 172 29.50 7.73 30.22
N ALA A 173 29.06 6.50 30.48
CA ALA A 173 29.40 5.80 31.71
C ALA A 173 30.90 5.51 31.82
N ALA A 174 31.55 5.06 30.75
CA ALA A 174 33.01 4.87 30.74
C ALA A 174 33.76 6.18 31.05
N THR A 175 33.29 7.29 30.48
CA THR A 175 33.86 8.62 30.72
C THR A 175 33.68 9.07 32.17
N ASP A 176 32.51 8.87 32.75
CA ASP A 176 32.22 9.29 34.13
C ASP A 176 32.96 8.41 35.16
N TRP A 177 33.06 7.11 34.89
CA TRP A 177 33.93 6.21 35.66
C TRP A 177 35.40 6.66 35.61
N GLU A 178 35.93 7.00 34.43
CA GLU A 178 37.32 7.46 34.29
C GLU A 178 37.56 8.75 35.09
N LYS A 179 36.61 9.69 35.07
CA LYS A 179 36.68 10.91 35.87
C LYS A 179 36.65 10.62 37.37
N ALA A 180 35.76 9.74 37.82
CA ALA A 180 35.71 9.33 39.23
C ALA A 180 37.04 8.72 39.67
N GLU A 181 37.61 7.82 38.86
CA GLU A 181 38.91 7.21 39.13
C GLU A 181 40.05 8.24 39.16
N LYS A 182 40.04 9.22 38.25
CA LYS A 182 41.00 10.35 38.28
C LYS A 182 40.90 11.14 39.58
N ILE A 183 39.69 11.41 40.07
CA ILE A 183 39.48 12.13 41.34
C ILE A 183 39.99 11.29 42.53
N ARG A 184 39.67 9.99 42.59
CA ARG A 184 40.15 9.08 43.65
C ARG A 184 41.68 9.01 43.69
N ARG A 185 42.33 8.83 42.54
CA ARG A 185 43.80 8.81 42.43
C ARG A 185 44.42 10.14 42.86
N PHE A 186 43.80 11.27 42.50
CA PHE A 186 44.24 12.58 42.95
C PHE A 186 44.10 12.74 44.48
N ALA A 187 42.97 12.31 45.05
CA ALA A 187 42.74 12.31 46.48
C ALA A 187 43.77 11.44 47.23
N ASP A 188 44.09 10.25 46.73
CA ASP A 188 45.12 9.39 47.32
C ASP A 188 46.50 10.05 47.33
N CYS A 189 46.88 10.72 46.24
CA CYS A 189 48.12 11.49 46.18
C CYS A 189 48.11 12.65 47.18
N MET A 190 47.02 13.42 47.24
CA MET A 190 46.87 14.55 48.16
C MET A 190 46.91 14.10 49.63
N LYS A 191 46.29 12.98 49.97
CA LYS A 191 46.29 12.40 51.32
C LYS A 191 47.69 12.13 51.86
N ARG A 192 48.63 11.75 50.98
CA ARG A 192 50.05 11.55 51.35
C ARG A 192 50.72 12.88 51.67
N GLN A 193 50.48 13.91 50.87
CA GLN A 193 51.06 15.25 51.08
C GLN A 193 50.48 15.95 52.32
N ILE A 194 49.20 15.75 52.62
CA ILE A 194 48.54 16.35 53.81
C ILE A 194 49.22 15.89 55.12
N ARG A 195 49.78 14.67 55.17
CA ARG A 195 50.49 14.15 56.36
C ARG A 195 51.74 14.97 56.71
N GLU A 196 52.33 15.66 55.73
CA GLU A 196 53.53 16.48 55.91
C GLU A 196 53.20 17.93 56.29
N VAL A 197 51.92 18.31 56.33
CA VAL A 197 51.48 19.68 56.69
C VAL A 197 51.63 19.88 58.20
N PRO A 198 52.43 20.85 58.68
CA PRO A 198 52.73 21.02 60.11
C PRO A 198 51.59 21.66 60.93
N ASN A 199 50.73 22.47 60.30
CA ASN A 199 49.60 23.11 60.98
C ASN A 199 48.38 22.16 61.01
N GLU A 200 47.97 21.77 62.22
CA GLU A 200 46.82 20.86 62.44
C GLU A 200 45.49 21.41 61.92
N GLU A 201 45.22 22.70 62.10
CA GLU A 201 43.98 23.31 61.63
C GLU A 201 43.90 23.29 60.09
N THR A 202 45.01 23.58 59.43
CA THR A 202 45.12 23.50 57.96
C THR A 202 44.97 22.06 57.49
N ARG A 203 45.60 21.12 58.20
CA ARG A 203 45.50 19.68 57.90
C ARG A 203 44.06 19.18 57.98
N MET A 204 43.32 19.53 59.04
CA MET A 204 41.92 19.14 59.19
C MET A 204 41.02 19.71 58.09
N ARG A 205 41.23 20.96 57.68
CA ARG A 205 40.48 21.57 56.56
C ARG A 205 40.72 20.84 55.24
N LEU A 206 41.97 20.45 54.97
CA LEU A 206 42.34 19.70 53.76
C LEU A 206 41.76 18.29 53.77
N LEU A 207 41.78 17.59 54.92
CA LEU A 207 41.15 16.27 55.07
C LEU A 207 39.64 16.34 54.82
N LYS A 208 38.96 17.36 55.36
CA LYS A 208 37.52 17.55 55.12
C LYS A 208 37.20 17.77 53.64
N TRP A 209 38.05 18.52 52.93
CA TRP A 209 37.90 18.71 51.49
C TRP A 209 38.17 17.42 50.71
N LEU A 210 39.14 16.61 51.18
CA LEU A 210 39.44 15.30 50.61
C LEU A 210 38.24 14.35 50.70
N ASP A 211 37.61 14.27 51.87
CA ASP A 211 36.43 13.44 52.10
C ASP A 211 35.30 13.87 51.16
N TRP A 212 35.06 15.19 51.04
CA TRP A 212 34.11 15.73 50.06
C TRP A 212 34.45 15.34 48.62
N ALA A 213 35.73 15.40 48.22
CA ALA A 213 36.14 15.05 46.86
C ALA A 213 35.95 13.56 46.55
N CYS A 214 36.27 12.68 47.51
CA CYS A 214 35.98 11.25 47.41
C CYS A 214 34.46 11.02 47.34
N ASP A 215 33.68 11.74 48.14
CA ASP A 215 32.23 11.61 48.12
C ASP A 215 31.63 11.97 46.76
N LYS A 216 32.14 13.03 46.13
CA LYS A 216 31.76 13.42 44.76
C LYS A 216 32.24 12.45 43.70
N ALA A 217 33.39 11.80 43.88
CA ALA A 217 33.87 10.76 42.98
C ALA A 217 32.93 9.56 42.98
N ASP A 218 32.49 9.11 44.15
CA ASP A 218 31.54 8.00 44.28
C ASP A 218 30.16 8.35 43.74
N TRP A 219 29.74 9.61 43.83
CA TRP A 219 28.49 10.06 43.21
C TRP A 219 28.58 10.13 41.68
N LEU A 220 29.75 10.46 41.13
CA LEU A 220 29.99 10.51 39.69
C LEU A 220 30.15 9.11 39.07
N ASP A 221 30.66 8.15 39.84
CA ASP A 221 30.95 6.80 39.38
C ASP A 221 29.64 6.06 39.03
N PRO A 222 29.42 5.70 37.75
CA PRO A 222 28.21 5.02 37.34
C PRO A 222 28.09 3.59 37.88
N LEU A 223 29.18 3.00 38.41
CA LEU A 223 29.17 1.69 39.06
C LEU A 223 28.85 1.77 40.56
N THR A 224 28.73 2.98 41.12
CA THR A 224 28.43 3.20 42.53
C THR A 224 27.06 3.90 42.67
N GLU A 225 26.13 3.24 43.33
CA GLU A 225 24.86 3.87 43.69
C GLU A 225 25.08 4.76 44.92
N LYS A 226 24.93 6.07 44.74
CA LYS A 226 25.11 7.06 45.80
C LYS A 226 24.11 8.19 45.65
N GLU A 227 23.56 8.62 46.77
CA GLU A 227 22.72 9.81 46.85
C GLU A 227 23.52 10.91 47.54
N ASP A 228 23.57 12.07 46.91
CA ASP A 228 24.23 13.25 47.42
C ASP A 228 23.18 14.28 47.84
N ASP A 229 23.38 14.89 49.01
CA ASP A 229 22.41 15.83 49.59
C ASP A 229 22.07 17.01 48.67
N LEU A 230 23.00 17.44 47.82
CA LEU A 230 22.82 18.57 46.91
C LEU A 230 22.60 18.15 45.46
N LEU A 231 23.26 17.08 45.01
CA LEU A 231 23.21 16.63 43.62
C LEU A 231 22.17 15.53 43.36
N GLY A 232 21.53 15.00 44.42
CA GLY A 232 20.52 13.96 44.34
C GLY A 232 21.10 12.59 44.02
N LYS A 233 20.31 11.70 43.40
CA LYS A 233 20.72 10.33 43.08
C LYS A 233 21.70 10.26 41.92
N SER A 234 22.74 9.42 42.05
CA SER A 234 23.72 9.17 40.99
C SER A 234 23.10 8.44 39.79
N LYS A 235 23.76 8.57 38.63
CA LYS A 235 23.41 7.83 37.41
C LYS A 235 24.01 6.44 37.45
N HIS A 236 23.38 5.55 38.22
CA HIS A 236 23.82 4.16 38.33
C HIS A 236 23.51 3.37 37.06
N ILE A 237 24.52 2.81 36.40
CA ILE A 237 24.38 2.20 35.06
C ILE A 237 23.46 0.97 35.06
N PHE A 238 23.47 0.16 36.12
CA PHE A 238 22.60 -1.02 36.18
C PHE A 238 21.12 -0.63 36.17
N ALA A 239 20.75 0.45 36.86
CA ALA A 239 19.38 0.97 36.86
C ALA A 239 18.97 1.60 35.51
N LEU A 240 19.93 2.00 34.68
CA LEU A 240 19.67 2.51 33.33
C LEU A 240 19.46 1.37 32.34
N ILE A 241 20.27 0.29 32.45
CA ILE A 241 20.13 -0.92 31.63
C ILE A 241 18.81 -1.65 31.93
N GLU A 242 18.42 -1.78 33.20
CA GLU A 242 17.15 -2.43 33.59
C GLU A 242 15.89 -1.67 33.14
N LYS A 243 16.02 -0.36 32.85
CA LYS A 243 14.93 0.45 32.29
C LYS A 243 14.81 0.34 30.78
N GLU A 244 15.86 -0.06 30.07
CA GLU A 244 15.82 -0.29 28.62
C GLU A 244 15.30 -1.68 28.26
N THR A 245 15.28 -2.62 29.22
CA THR A 245 14.82 -4.01 29.03
C THR A 245 13.35 -4.27 29.41
N ASN A 246 12.66 -3.28 30.00
CA ASN A 246 11.24 -3.31 30.37
C ASN A 246 10.40 -2.34 29.53
#